data_AF-A0A835GZ05-F1
#
_entry.id   AF-A0A835GZ05-F1
#
_cell.length_a   1.000
_cell.length_b   1.000
_cell.length_c   1.000
_cell.angle_alpha   90.00
_cell.angle_beta   90.00
_cell.angle_gamma   90.00
#
_symmetry.space_group_name_H-M   'P 1'
#
loop_
_entity.id
_entity.type
_entity.pdbx_description
1 polymer ?
#
loop_
_entity_poly.entity_id
_entity_poly.type
_entity_poly.pdbx_seq_one_letter_code
_entity_poly.pdbx_strand_id
1 'polypeptide(L)'
;MLRVGSDGSLKVYTYYDKVDWGAWEITYSLFDKDGVYGVSECRSPTRCGSLGVCEDSQCVACPRPQGLLGWSKTCAPPMLPPCKSGAQNIDYYKVVGVEHFTYEYSQGVGPMKLADCRDKCSKDCGCLGFLYREESSKCLLAPVLGTFAKVSNPAHVAYIKKSK
;
A
#
# COMPACT_ATOMS: atom_id res chain seq x y z
N MET A 1 22.36 -14.38 -9.35
CA MET A 1 21.31 -14.80 -10.32
C MET A 1 19.98 -14.25 -9.85
N LEU A 2 19.20 -13.62 -10.73
CA LEU A 2 17.89 -13.04 -10.39
C LEU A 2 16.78 -13.86 -11.05
N ARG A 3 15.77 -14.28 -10.27
CA ARG A 3 14.68 -15.15 -10.73
C ARG A 3 13.34 -14.71 -10.13
N VAL A 4 12.28 -14.85 -10.92
CA VAL A 4 10.90 -14.77 -10.44
C VAL A 4 10.47 -16.19 -10.03
N GLY A 5 10.05 -16.36 -8.78
CA GLY A 5 9.53 -17.61 -8.26
C GLY A 5 8.11 -17.90 -8.79
N SER A 6 7.67 -19.15 -8.68
CA SER A 6 6.29 -19.55 -9.02
C SER A 6 5.24 -18.89 -8.12
N ASP A 7 5.66 -18.40 -6.95
CA ASP A 7 4.88 -17.60 -6.02
C ASP A 7 4.79 -16.11 -6.42
N GLY A 8 5.47 -15.70 -7.50
CA GLY A 8 5.55 -14.31 -7.96
C GLY A 8 6.57 -13.44 -7.21
N SER A 9 7.31 -14.01 -6.24
CA SER A 9 8.38 -13.30 -5.54
C SER A 9 9.61 -13.13 -6.44
N LEU A 10 10.31 -12.00 -6.32
CA LEU A 10 11.56 -11.76 -7.04
C LEU A 10 12.74 -12.06 -6.11
N LYS A 11 13.51 -13.11 -6.42
CA LYS A 11 14.60 -13.61 -5.57
C LYS A 11 15.96 -13.38 -6.22
N VAL A 12 16.92 -12.91 -5.44
CA VAL A 12 18.34 -12.81 -5.80
C VAL A 12 19.07 -13.95 -5.11
N TYR A 13 19.72 -14.78 -5.92
CA TYR A 13 20.56 -15.88 -5.49
C TYR A 13 22.03 -15.50 -5.65
N THR A 14 22.82 -15.66 -4.59
CA THR A 14 24.27 -15.48 -4.62
C THR A 14 24.95 -16.85 -4.57
N TYR A 15 26.04 -17.00 -5.32
CA TYR A 15 26.80 -18.23 -5.37
C TYR A 15 27.96 -18.16 -4.37
N TYR A 16 28.07 -19.15 -3.50
CA TYR A 16 29.14 -19.31 -2.53
C TYR A 16 30.07 -20.45 -2.96
N ASP A 17 31.30 -20.10 -3.34
CA ASP A 17 32.28 -20.98 -3.97
C ASP A 17 33.06 -21.87 -2.99
N LYS A 18 32.79 -21.78 -1.68
CA LYS A 18 33.49 -22.52 -0.62
C LYS A 18 32.75 -23.76 -0.13
N VAL A 19 31.67 -24.16 -0.81
CA VAL A 19 30.87 -25.34 -0.43
C VAL A 19 30.63 -26.25 -1.62
N ASP A 20 30.68 -27.56 -1.38
CA ASP A 20 30.50 -28.59 -2.43
C ASP A 20 29.02 -28.83 -2.79
N TRP A 21 28.09 -28.36 -1.94
CA TRP A 21 26.64 -28.55 -2.09
C TRP A 21 25.89 -27.36 -1.48
N GLY A 22 24.71 -27.04 -2.04
CA GLY A 22 23.92 -25.90 -1.55
C GLY A 22 24.56 -24.53 -1.80
N ALA A 23 25.47 -24.42 -2.78
CA ALA A 23 26.23 -23.22 -3.07
C ALA A 23 25.41 -21.99 -3.49
N TRP A 24 24.10 -22.12 -3.74
CA TRP A 24 23.23 -20.99 -4.07
C TRP A 24 22.35 -20.64 -2.86
N GLU A 25 22.52 -19.42 -2.35
CA GLU A 25 21.73 -18.89 -1.23
C GLU A 25 20.86 -17.71 -1.69
N ILE A 26 19.67 -17.57 -1.10
CA ILE A 26 18.82 -16.39 -1.32
C ILE A 26 19.37 -15.27 -0.45
N THR A 27 19.87 -14.21 -1.08
CA THR A 27 20.40 -13.04 -0.37
C THR A 27 19.44 -11.86 -0.40
N TYR A 28 18.43 -11.89 -1.27
CA TYR A 28 17.35 -10.90 -1.28
C TYR A 28 16.06 -11.51 -1.84
N SER A 29 14.91 -11.11 -1.29
CA SER A 29 13.57 -11.47 -1.79
C SER A 29 12.62 -10.27 -1.76
N LEU A 30 11.97 -9.98 -2.89
CA LEU A 30 10.87 -9.04 -2.99
C LEU A 30 9.54 -9.81 -2.91
N PHE A 31 8.62 -9.31 -2.08
CA PHE A 31 7.39 -10.02 -1.69
C PHE A 31 7.71 -11.33 -0.98
N ASP A 32 8.59 -11.21 0.02
CA ASP A 32 8.98 -12.30 0.89
C ASP A 32 7.88 -12.57 1.92
N LYS A 33 7.41 -13.82 1.95
CA LYS A 33 6.33 -14.24 2.86
C LYS A 33 6.78 -14.17 4.32
N ASP A 34 8.01 -14.64 4.55
CA ASP A 34 8.55 -14.82 5.89
C ASP A 34 9.29 -13.55 6.36
N GLY A 35 9.49 -12.58 5.46
CA GLY A 35 10.17 -11.30 5.73
C GLY A 35 11.63 -11.45 6.17
N VAL A 36 12.23 -12.62 5.95
CA VAL A 36 13.59 -12.97 6.42
C VAL A 36 14.66 -12.41 5.49
N TYR A 37 14.39 -12.41 4.19
CA TYR A 37 15.37 -12.11 3.15
C TYR A 37 15.06 -10.82 2.40
N GLY A 38 14.06 -10.04 2.80
CA GLY A 38 13.81 -8.74 2.17
C GLY A 38 12.45 -8.14 2.45
N VAL A 39 11.75 -7.76 1.38
CA VAL A 39 10.55 -6.91 1.45
C VAL A 39 9.32 -7.79 1.59
N SER A 40 8.54 -7.59 2.66
CA SER A 40 7.31 -8.34 2.97
C SER A 40 6.34 -8.45 1.79
N GLU A 41 5.63 -9.58 1.69
CA GLU A 41 4.46 -9.78 0.81
C GLU A 41 3.37 -8.70 0.97
N CYS A 42 3.29 -8.02 2.12
CA CYS A 42 2.36 -6.90 2.32
C CYS A 42 2.67 -5.69 1.44
N ARG A 43 3.85 -5.63 0.81
CA ARG A 43 4.18 -4.63 -0.21
C ARG A 43 3.74 -5.03 -1.62
N SER A 44 3.10 -6.19 -1.79
CA SER A 44 2.47 -6.54 -3.07
C SER A 44 1.12 -5.81 -3.19
N PRO A 45 0.85 -5.11 -4.30
CA PRO A 45 -0.38 -4.32 -4.47
C PRO A 45 -1.65 -5.16 -4.33
N THR A 46 -1.63 -6.41 -4.77
CA THR A 46 -2.82 -7.26 -4.86
C THR A 46 -2.91 -8.31 -3.75
N ARG A 47 -2.02 -8.29 -2.76
CA ARG A 47 -1.97 -9.31 -1.70
C ARG A 47 -3.31 -9.48 -0.98
N CYS A 48 -3.95 -8.36 -0.64
CA CYS A 48 -5.25 -8.31 0.03
C CYS A 48 -6.37 -7.76 -0.84
N GLY A 49 -6.25 -7.91 -2.16
CA GLY A 49 -7.25 -7.48 -3.14
C GLY A 49 -7.08 -6.02 -3.58
N SER A 50 -8.18 -5.42 -4.03
CA SER A 50 -8.20 -4.03 -4.53
C SER A 50 -8.19 -2.97 -3.42
N LEU A 51 -8.52 -3.39 -2.20
CA LEU A 51 -8.37 -2.63 -0.97
C LEU A 51 -8.25 -3.63 0.19
N GLY A 52 -7.28 -3.46 1.08
CA GLY A 52 -7.15 -4.31 2.27
C GLY A 52 -5.94 -3.92 3.11
N VAL A 53 -5.95 -4.27 4.40
CA VAL A 53 -4.81 -4.10 5.31
C VAL A 53 -4.10 -5.43 5.49
N CYS A 54 -2.79 -5.42 5.29
CA CYS A 54 -1.90 -6.57 5.44
C CYS A 54 -0.96 -6.37 6.63
N GLU A 55 -0.82 -7.39 7.45
CA GLU A 55 0.10 -7.48 8.58
C GLU A 55 0.63 -8.91 8.63
N ASP A 56 1.94 -9.10 8.84
CA ASP A 56 2.58 -10.42 8.89
C ASP A 56 2.19 -11.34 7.72
N SER A 57 2.17 -10.76 6.51
CA SER A 57 1.78 -11.44 5.26
C SER A 57 0.34 -11.98 5.23
N GLN A 58 -0.51 -11.53 6.16
CA GLN A 58 -1.92 -11.90 6.30
C GLN A 58 -2.84 -10.70 6.08
N CYS A 59 -4.00 -10.96 5.48
CA CYS A 59 -5.02 -9.94 5.25
C CYS A 59 -5.92 -9.83 6.49
N VAL A 60 -5.66 -8.81 7.30
CA VAL A 60 -6.22 -8.70 8.65
C VAL A 60 -7.48 -7.83 8.69
N ALA A 61 -7.61 -6.86 7.78
CA ALA A 61 -8.76 -5.96 7.79
C ALA A 61 -9.15 -5.40 6.43
N CYS A 62 -10.41 -4.97 6.35
CA CYS A 62 -10.99 -4.23 5.25
C CYS A 62 -11.30 -2.79 5.69
N PRO A 63 -10.66 -1.77 5.11
CA PRO A 63 -10.97 -0.37 5.38
C PRO A 63 -12.38 0.03 4.91
N ARG A 64 -13.22 0.50 5.84
CA ARG A 64 -14.56 1.01 5.58
C ARG A 64 -14.76 2.38 6.25
N PRO A 65 -15.78 3.16 5.86
CA PRO A 65 -16.12 4.40 6.55
C PRO A 65 -16.40 4.23 8.05
N GLN A 66 -16.89 3.05 8.46
CA GLN A 66 -17.15 2.68 9.86
C GLN A 66 -15.89 2.22 10.61
N GLY A 67 -14.71 2.21 9.96
CA GLY A 67 -13.45 1.72 10.51
C GLY A 67 -12.95 0.44 9.84
N LEU A 68 -12.09 -0.29 10.53
CA LEU A 68 -11.52 -1.54 10.05
C LEU A 68 -12.46 -2.70 10.40
N LEU A 69 -12.99 -3.37 9.37
CA LEU A 69 -13.78 -4.60 9.52
C LEU A 69 -12.92 -5.83 9.18
N GLY A 70 -13.39 -7.03 9.52
CA GLY A 70 -12.74 -8.27 9.11
C GLY A 70 -12.53 -8.34 7.59
N TRP A 71 -11.38 -8.85 7.16
CA TRP A 71 -11.07 -8.96 5.73
C TRP A 71 -11.95 -10.01 5.04
N SER A 72 -12.30 -9.74 3.77
CA SER A 72 -12.99 -10.69 2.90
C SER A 72 -12.53 -10.51 1.46
N LYS A 73 -12.79 -11.51 0.60
CA LYS A 73 -12.53 -11.41 -0.85
C LYS A 73 -13.30 -10.28 -1.54
N THR A 74 -14.36 -9.78 -0.91
CA THR A 74 -15.18 -8.67 -1.41
C THR A 74 -14.74 -7.32 -0.84
N CYS A 75 -13.61 -7.27 -0.14
CA CYS A 75 -13.03 -6.00 0.26
C CYS A 75 -12.59 -5.21 -0.97
N ALA A 76 -13.18 -4.03 -1.14
CA ALA A 76 -13.00 -3.19 -2.30
C ALA A 76 -13.18 -1.70 -1.92
N PRO A 77 -12.56 -0.78 -2.69
CA PRO A 77 -12.82 0.65 -2.55
C PRO A 77 -14.31 0.97 -2.71
N PRO A 78 -14.80 2.08 -2.09
CA PRO A 78 -16.14 2.57 -2.35
C PRO A 78 -16.35 2.87 -3.84
N MET A 79 -17.55 2.57 -4.35
CA MET A 79 -17.91 3.00 -5.70
C MET A 79 -18.04 4.52 -5.73
N LEU A 80 -17.28 5.16 -6.62
CA LEU A 80 -17.33 6.61 -6.82
C LEU A 80 -18.29 6.92 -7.97
N PRO A 81 -19.06 8.02 -7.88
CA PRO A 81 -19.85 8.48 -9.01
C PRO A 81 -18.93 8.90 -10.17
N PRO A 82 -19.46 8.96 -11.42
CA PRO A 82 -18.70 9.47 -12.55
C PRO A 82 -18.12 10.85 -12.23
N CYS A 83 -16.85 11.05 -12.59
CA CYS A 83 -16.17 12.31 -12.31
C CYS A 83 -16.85 13.43 -13.12
N LYS A 84 -17.65 14.26 -12.45
CA LYS A 84 -18.09 15.55 -12.99
C LYS A 84 -17.05 16.58 -12.57
N SER A 85 -16.68 17.49 -13.46
CA SER A 85 -15.69 18.54 -13.21
C SER A 85 -16.07 19.35 -11.95
N GLY A 86 -15.50 19.02 -10.79
CA GLY A 86 -15.75 19.70 -9.52
C GLY A 86 -15.84 18.76 -8.31
N ALA A 87 -15.35 19.22 -7.16
CA ALA A 87 -15.31 18.49 -5.88
C ALA A 87 -16.71 18.25 -5.24
N GLN A 88 -17.79 18.43 -5.99
CA GLN A 88 -19.14 18.31 -5.46
C GLN A 88 -19.44 16.83 -5.17
N ASN A 89 -19.88 16.55 -3.95
CA ASN A 89 -20.23 15.20 -3.43
C ASN A 89 -19.07 14.22 -3.19
N ILE A 90 -17.83 14.72 -3.02
CA ILE A 90 -16.70 13.91 -2.58
C ILE A 90 -16.45 14.11 -1.08
N ASP A 91 -16.14 13.03 -0.38
CA ASP A 91 -15.65 13.03 0.98
C ASP A 91 -14.55 11.97 1.17
N TYR A 92 -13.94 11.91 2.36
CA TYR A 92 -12.87 10.98 2.67
C TYR A 92 -13.07 10.36 4.04
N TYR A 93 -12.66 9.11 4.20
CA TYR A 93 -12.51 8.48 5.52
C TYR A 93 -11.04 8.15 5.78
N LYS A 94 -10.63 8.30 7.04
CA LYS A 94 -9.25 8.13 7.49
C LYS A 94 -9.00 6.69 7.93
N VAL A 95 -7.87 6.13 7.50
CA VAL A 95 -7.30 4.87 7.96
C VAL A 95 -5.96 5.19 8.60
N VAL A 96 -5.74 4.74 9.82
CA VAL A 96 -4.57 5.08 10.64
C VAL A 96 -3.59 3.92 10.68
N GLY A 97 -2.29 4.22 10.73
CA GLY A 97 -1.23 3.22 10.90
C GLY A 97 -1.05 2.35 9.66
N VAL A 98 -1.11 2.96 8.47
CA VAL A 98 -1.01 2.24 7.20
C VAL A 98 -0.11 2.94 6.20
N GLU A 99 0.53 2.15 5.35
CA GLU A 99 1.36 2.61 4.24
C GLU A 99 0.96 1.99 2.91
N HIS A 100 1.22 2.72 1.83
CA HIS A 100 0.99 2.27 0.48
C HIS A 100 2.04 1.22 0.12
N PHE A 101 1.66 0.26 -0.72
CA PHE A 101 2.57 -0.77 -1.20
C PHE A 101 3.80 -0.21 -1.95
N THR A 102 3.70 1.00 -2.50
CA THR A 102 4.84 1.67 -3.18
C THR A 102 5.75 2.49 -2.26
N TYR A 103 5.50 2.53 -0.96
CA TYR A 103 6.16 3.49 -0.08
C TYR A 103 7.70 3.46 -0.17
N GLU A 104 8.28 2.26 -0.17
CA GLU A 104 9.73 2.05 -0.25
C GLU A 104 10.35 2.70 -1.50
N TYR A 105 9.55 2.93 -2.55
CA TYR A 105 10.00 3.48 -3.83
C TYR A 105 9.57 4.94 -4.04
N SER A 106 8.46 5.35 -3.42
CA SER A 106 7.91 6.70 -3.54
C SER A 106 7.30 7.14 -2.21
N GLN A 107 7.99 8.07 -1.55
CA GLN A 107 7.54 8.63 -0.27
C GLN A 107 6.49 9.75 -0.42
N GLY A 108 6.13 10.09 -1.66
CA GLY A 108 5.24 11.22 -1.96
C GLY A 108 5.97 12.57 -2.06
N VAL A 109 5.20 13.60 -2.38
CA VAL A 109 5.66 14.98 -2.58
C VAL A 109 5.38 15.78 -1.30
N GLY A 110 6.31 16.63 -0.91
CA GLY A 110 6.14 17.51 0.24
C GLY A 110 7.42 18.29 0.57
N PRO A 111 7.41 19.09 1.65
CA PRO A 111 6.31 19.24 2.61
C PRO A 111 5.09 19.97 2.02
N MET A 112 3.87 19.55 2.36
CA MET A 112 2.62 20.22 1.97
C MET A 112 1.52 20.06 3.03
N LYS A 113 0.57 20.99 3.09
CA LYS A 113 -0.55 20.87 4.05
C LYS A 113 -1.49 19.73 3.64
N LEU A 114 -2.09 19.09 4.64
CA LEU A 114 -3.10 18.05 4.44
C LEU A 114 -4.26 18.52 3.53
N ALA A 115 -4.71 19.77 3.71
CA ALA A 115 -5.76 20.36 2.88
C ALA A 115 -5.35 20.44 1.39
N ASP A 116 -4.11 20.84 1.11
CA ASP A 116 -3.59 20.94 -0.26
C ASP A 116 -3.48 19.55 -0.92
N CYS A 117 -3.05 18.55 -0.15
CA CYS A 117 -3.00 17.15 -0.60
C CYS A 117 -4.41 16.61 -0.93
N ARG A 118 -5.38 16.87 -0.04
CA ARG A 118 -6.79 16.51 -0.23
C ARG A 118 -7.38 17.20 -1.46
N ASP A 119 -7.07 18.47 -1.66
CA ASP A 119 -7.56 19.25 -2.80
C ASP A 119 -6.98 18.74 -4.12
N LYS A 120 -5.70 18.37 -4.16
CA LYS A 120 -5.07 17.73 -5.33
C LYS A 120 -5.78 16.43 -5.69
N CYS A 121 -6.00 15.53 -4.73
CA CYS A 121 -6.73 14.28 -4.98
C CYS A 121 -8.20 14.51 -5.36
N SER A 122 -8.84 15.54 -4.82
CA SER A 122 -10.25 15.83 -5.11
C SER A 122 -10.44 16.35 -6.53
N LYS A 123 -9.47 17.09 -7.06
CA LYS A 123 -9.46 17.62 -8.43
C LYS A 123 -9.03 16.58 -9.47
N ASP A 124 -8.29 15.56 -9.04
CA ASP A 124 -7.88 14.46 -9.89
C ASP A 124 -8.95 13.36 -9.93
N CYS A 125 -9.52 13.13 -11.12
CA CYS A 125 -10.51 12.08 -11.35
C CYS A 125 -9.93 10.67 -11.20
N GLY A 126 -8.62 10.49 -11.48
CA GLY A 126 -7.94 9.20 -11.33
C GLY A 126 -7.56 8.90 -9.88
N CYS A 127 -7.58 9.90 -8.99
CA CYS A 127 -7.21 9.70 -7.59
C CYS A 127 -8.35 9.03 -6.81
N LEU A 128 -8.08 7.83 -6.27
CA LEU A 128 -8.98 7.05 -5.43
C LEU A 128 -8.78 7.33 -3.93
N GLY A 129 -7.68 7.99 -3.58
CA GLY A 129 -7.32 8.36 -2.22
C GLY A 129 -5.89 8.87 -2.17
N PHE A 130 -5.44 9.23 -0.99
CA PHE A 130 -4.07 9.66 -0.79
C PHE A 130 -3.54 9.19 0.56
N LEU A 131 -2.24 8.99 0.64
CA LEU A 131 -1.55 8.77 1.90
C LEU A 131 -0.84 10.04 2.32
N TYR A 132 -0.90 10.31 3.61
CA TYR A 132 -0.30 11.47 4.21
C TYR A 132 0.54 11.04 5.42
N ARG A 133 1.76 11.54 5.48
CA ARG A 133 2.63 11.42 6.65
C ARG A 133 2.58 12.70 7.43
N GLU A 134 1.99 12.65 8.60
CA GLU A 134 1.83 13.84 9.44
C GLU A 134 3.21 14.36 9.91
N GLU A 135 4.16 13.47 10.19
CA GLU A 135 5.48 13.84 10.71
C GLU A 135 6.39 14.55 9.70
N SER A 136 6.27 14.21 8.41
CA SER A 136 7.07 14.79 7.32
C SER A 136 6.27 15.68 6.36
N SER A 137 4.97 15.82 6.60
CA SER A 137 4.03 16.53 5.71
C SER A 137 4.13 16.08 4.25
N LYS A 138 4.39 14.79 4.01
CA LYS A 138 4.47 14.20 2.67
C LYS A 138 3.11 13.67 2.23
N CYS A 139 2.77 13.93 0.98
CA CYS A 139 1.53 13.54 0.32
C CYS A 139 1.81 12.60 -0.85
N LEU A 140 1.20 11.41 -0.83
CA LEU A 140 1.25 10.44 -1.91
C LEU A 140 -0.16 10.24 -2.46
N LEU A 141 -0.42 10.71 -3.67
CA LEU A 141 -1.68 10.45 -4.35
C LEU A 141 -1.72 8.99 -4.83
N ALA A 142 -2.85 8.32 -4.63
CA ALA A 142 -3.03 6.91 -4.93
C ALA A 142 -4.13 6.73 -6.00
N PRO A 143 -3.74 6.56 -7.29
CA PRO A 143 -4.70 6.17 -8.33
C PRO A 143 -5.13 4.71 -8.21
N VAL A 144 -4.36 3.90 -7.49
CA VAL A 144 -4.67 2.53 -7.09
C VAL A 144 -4.47 2.47 -5.58
N LEU A 145 -5.44 1.95 -4.83
CA LEU A 145 -5.31 1.79 -3.37
C LEU A 145 -4.60 0.48 -3.02
N GLY A 146 -5.16 -0.64 -3.51
CA GLY A 146 -4.57 -1.97 -3.34
C GLY A 146 -4.39 -2.35 -1.87
N THR A 147 -3.33 -3.10 -1.61
CA THR A 147 -2.96 -3.53 -0.26
C THR A 147 -2.21 -2.42 0.46
N PHE A 148 -2.66 -2.12 1.67
CA PHE A 148 -1.93 -1.30 2.61
C PHE A 148 -1.15 -2.18 3.59
N ALA A 149 0.12 -1.86 3.81
CA ALA A 149 0.91 -2.48 4.87
C ALA A 149 0.58 -1.79 6.19
N LYS A 150 0.24 -2.56 7.23
CA LYS A 150 0.06 -2.03 8.58
C LYS A 150 1.42 -1.63 9.15
N VAL A 151 1.46 -0.49 9.82
CA VAL A 151 2.65 0.04 10.48
C VAL A 151 2.33 0.51 11.89
N SER A 152 3.34 0.52 12.76
CA SER A 152 3.20 0.94 14.15
C SER A 152 3.07 2.46 14.31
N ASN A 153 3.52 3.25 13.34
CA ASN A 153 3.46 4.71 13.41
C ASN A 153 2.04 5.22 13.06
N PRO A 154 1.28 5.78 14.03
CA PRO A 154 -0.07 6.28 13.77
C PRO A 154 -0.09 7.55 12.92
N ALA A 155 1.05 8.25 12.76
CA ALA A 155 1.17 9.44 11.92
C ALA A 155 1.14 9.11 10.41
N HIS A 156 1.25 7.83 10.04
CA HIS A 156 1.09 7.35 8.67
C HIS A 156 -0.38 7.03 8.42
N VAL A 157 -1.03 7.82 7.58
CA VAL A 157 -2.49 7.77 7.44
C VAL A 157 -2.89 7.73 5.97
N ALA A 158 -3.92 6.96 5.66
CA ALA A 158 -4.55 6.94 4.33
C ALA A 158 -5.92 7.60 4.40
N TYR A 159 -6.23 8.42 3.40
CA TYR A 159 -7.54 9.03 3.20
C TYR A 159 -8.13 8.46 1.92
N ILE A 160 -9.16 7.62 2.08
CA ILE A 160 -9.82 6.97 0.95
C ILE A 160 -11.00 7.81 0.52
N LYS A 161 -11.08 8.09 -0.79
CA LYS A 161 -12.15 8.86 -1.40
C LYS A 161 -13.45 8.08 -1.32
N LYS A 162 -14.55 8.75 -0.98
CA LYS A 162 -15.91 8.21 -0.99
C LYS A 162 -16.89 9.25 -1.52
N SER A 163 -18.08 8.82 -1.91
CA SER A 163 -19.19 9.74 -2.08
C SER A 163 -19.65 10.29 -0.73
N LYS A 164 -20.18 11.51 -0.73
CA LYS A 164 -20.96 12.03 0.40
C LYS A 164 -22.22 11.21 0.61
#